data_AF-A0A5J6SQF9-F1
#
_entry.id   AF-A0A5J6SQF9-F1
#
_cell.length_a   1.000
_cell.length_b   1.000
_cell.length_c   1.000
_cell.angle_alpha   90.00
_cell.angle_beta   90.00
_cell.angle_gamma   90.00
#
_symmetry.space_group_name_H-M   'P 1'
#
loop_
_entity.id
_entity.type
_entity.pdbx_description
1 polymer ?
#
loop_
_entity_poly.entity_id
_entity_poly.type
_entity_poly.pdbx_seq_one_letter_code
_entity_poly.pdbx_strand_id
1 'polypeptide(L)'
;MFMAFGDKKDKEVLYKMIVLFIIGIGSTTLLYEFVKPSYTYAEAKAMVEQRYEIEVIDSHFTTTIEIDPDTNTDTEVYHMTAIEDSKKIKLMFNPYTMEITFLK
;
A
#
# COMPACT_ATOMS: atom_id res chain seq x y z
N MET A 1 41.23 7.37 37.60
CA MET A 1 40.04 7.47 38.47
C MET A 1 38.84 7.15 37.59
N PHE A 2 38.44 5.87 37.53
CA PHE A 2 37.30 5.45 36.73
C PHE A 2 36.03 5.84 37.47
N MET A 3 35.28 6.81 36.95
CA MET A 3 33.97 7.17 37.47
C MET A 3 33.07 5.94 37.39
N ALA A 4 32.72 5.42 38.56
CA ALA A 4 31.81 4.31 38.72
C ALA A 4 30.44 4.71 38.16
N PHE A 5 29.97 3.84 37.28
CA PHE A 5 28.63 3.75 36.72
C PHE A 5 27.53 4.43 37.54
N GLY A 6 26.81 5.31 36.86
CA GLY A 6 25.56 5.91 37.32
C GLY A 6 24.58 4.89 37.89
N ASP A 7 23.77 5.42 38.79
CA ASP A 7 22.87 4.72 39.69
C ASP A 7 21.98 3.72 38.93
N LYS A 8 21.54 2.63 39.57
CA LYS A 8 20.63 1.64 38.94
C LYS A 8 19.41 2.32 38.29
N LYS A 9 18.99 3.42 38.89
CA LYS A 9 17.89 4.29 38.45
C LYS A 9 18.14 4.92 37.06
N ASP A 10 19.37 5.33 36.75
CA ASP A 10 19.70 5.95 35.45
C ASP A 10 19.61 4.93 34.30
N LYS A 11 19.99 3.68 34.57
CA LYS A 11 19.87 2.57 33.61
C LYS A 11 18.42 2.20 33.35
N GLU A 12 17.57 2.23 34.37
CA GLU A 12 16.13 1.99 34.21
C GLU A 12 15.44 3.10 33.41
N VAL A 13 15.83 4.37 33.64
CA VAL A 13 15.31 5.50 32.86
C VAL A 13 15.74 5.39 31.40
N LEU A 14 17.01 5.08 31.14
CA LEU A 14 17.52 4.87 29.79
C LEU A 14 16.80 3.72 29.08
N TYR A 15 16.58 2.59 29.77
CA TYR A 15 15.84 1.46 29.23
C TYR A 15 14.40 1.85 28.86
N LYS A 16 13.69 2.56 29.75
CA LYS A 16 12.33 3.06 29.48
C LYS A 16 12.29 4.01 28.28
N MET A 17 13.28 4.89 28.13
CA MET A 17 13.37 5.78 26.97
C MET A 17 13.58 5.00 25.66
N ILE A 18 14.46 3.99 25.66
CA ILE A 18 14.72 3.15 24.48
C ILE A 18 13.46 2.38 24.08
N VAL A 19 12.75 1.78 25.05
CA VAL A 19 11.51 1.03 24.77
C VAL A 19 10.43 1.95 24.18
N LEU A 20 10.23 3.14 24.75
CA LEU A 20 9.28 4.13 24.20
C LEU A 20 9.66 4.57 22.79
N PHE A 21 10.94 4.73 22.50
CA PHE A 21 11.42 5.11 21.18
C PHE A 21 11.16 4.02 20.13
N ILE A 22 11.39 2.74 20.48
CA ILE A 22 11.09 1.60 19.60
C ILE A 22 9.59 1.50 19.33
N ILE A 23 8.75 1.68 20.36
CA ILE A 23 7.28 1.69 20.19
C ILE A 23 6.85 2.84 19.27
N GLY A 24 7.45 4.03 19.40
CA GLY A 24 7.18 5.18 18.55
C GLY A 24 7.56 4.97 17.08
N ILE A 25 8.72 4.35 16.81
CA ILE A 25 9.12 4.01 15.44
C ILE A 25 8.21 2.91 14.87
N GLY A 26 7.87 1.90 15.67
CA GLY A 26 6.96 0.84 15.24
C GLY A 26 5.58 1.37 14.89
N SER A 27 5.00 2.24 15.72
CA SER A 27 3.67 2.82 15.48
C SER A 27 3.62 3.75 14.28
N THR A 28 4.66 4.57 14.06
CA THR A 28 4.75 5.44 12.88
C THR A 28 4.91 4.64 11.59
N THR A 29 5.64 3.53 11.62
CA THR A 29 5.80 2.63 10.47
C THR A 29 4.48 1.94 10.12
N LEU A 30 3.74 1.45 11.12
CA LEU A 30 2.41 0.87 10.92
C LEU A 30 1.42 1.92 10.37
N LEU A 31 1.41 3.13 10.93
CA LEU A 31 0.56 4.21 10.41
C LEU A 31 0.91 4.58 8.97
N TYR A 32 2.19 4.52 8.58
CA TYR A 32 2.60 4.78 7.20
C TYR A 32 2.04 3.75 6.21
N GLU A 33 2.00 2.46 6.58
CA GLU A 33 1.38 1.42 5.76
C GLU A 33 -0.15 1.62 5.62
N PHE A 34 -0.82 2.15 6.65
CA PHE A 34 -2.26 2.41 6.61
C PHE A 34 -2.69 3.63 5.78
N VAL A 35 -1.81 4.63 5.60
CA VAL A 35 -2.17 5.93 5.01
C VAL A 35 -1.62 6.11 3.58
N LYS A 36 -0.78 5.20 3.09
CA LYS A 36 -0.22 5.29 1.73
C LYS A 36 -1.29 4.98 0.67
N PRO A 37 -1.45 5.80 -0.40
CA PRO A 37 -2.17 5.37 -1.60
C PRO A 37 -1.49 4.12 -2.15
N SER A 38 -2.18 2.99 -2.08
CA SER A 38 -1.51 1.72 -1.72
C SER A 38 -0.76 1.06 -2.87
N TYR A 39 -1.06 1.36 -4.13
CA TYR A 39 -0.29 0.91 -5.29
C TYR A 39 -0.30 1.94 -6.41
N THR A 40 0.86 2.20 -6.99
CA THR A 40 0.98 3.00 -8.21
C THR A 40 0.45 2.23 -9.41
N TYR A 41 0.12 2.94 -10.50
CA TYR A 41 -0.32 2.29 -11.74
C TYR A 41 0.69 1.26 -12.28
N ALA A 42 2.00 1.55 -12.17
CA ALA A 42 3.04 0.63 -12.63
C ALA A 42 3.07 -0.67 -11.83
N GLU A 43 2.89 -0.57 -10.51
CA GLU A 43 2.77 -1.74 -9.63
C GLU A 43 1.48 -2.51 -9.93
N ALA A 44 0.36 -1.80 -10.05
CA ALA A 44 -0.93 -2.38 -10.39
C ALA A 44 -0.89 -3.12 -11.75
N LYS A 45 -0.25 -2.52 -12.77
CA LYS A 45 -0.01 -3.15 -14.07
C LYS A 45 0.78 -4.45 -13.91
N ALA A 46 1.93 -4.39 -13.25
CA ALA A 46 2.77 -5.56 -13.05
C ALA A 46 2.03 -6.69 -12.31
N MET A 47 1.21 -6.35 -11.31
CA MET A 47 0.39 -7.32 -10.58
C MET A 47 -0.67 -7.97 -11.46
N VAL A 48 -1.37 -7.20 -12.27
CA VAL A 48 -2.40 -7.71 -13.18
C VAL A 48 -1.78 -8.66 -14.21
N GLU A 49 -0.68 -8.23 -14.85
CA GLU A 49 0.03 -9.06 -15.83
C GLU A 49 0.57 -10.34 -15.21
N GLN A 50 1.15 -10.27 -14.01
CA GLN A 50 1.69 -11.45 -13.32
C GLN A 50 0.60 -12.41 -12.84
N ARG A 51 -0.52 -11.89 -12.34
CA ARG A 51 -1.55 -12.72 -11.69
C ARG A 51 -2.45 -13.44 -12.68
N TYR A 52 -2.71 -12.83 -13.82
CA TYR A 52 -3.62 -13.37 -14.83
C TYR A 52 -2.92 -13.81 -16.12
N GLU A 53 -1.59 -13.66 -16.21
CA GLU A 53 -0.81 -13.98 -17.42
C GLU A 53 -1.32 -13.25 -18.68
N ILE A 54 -1.84 -12.03 -18.49
CA ILE A 54 -2.38 -11.15 -19.54
C ILE A 54 -1.41 -10.01 -19.85
N GLU A 55 -1.53 -9.41 -21.03
CA GLU A 55 -0.73 -8.23 -21.40
C GLU A 55 -1.57 -6.95 -21.27
N VAL A 56 -1.15 -6.02 -20.41
CA VAL A 56 -1.84 -4.72 -20.28
C VAL A 56 -1.32 -3.78 -21.37
N ILE A 57 -2.18 -3.52 -22.36
CA ILE A 57 -1.88 -2.71 -23.56
C ILE A 57 -2.20 -1.23 -23.40
N ASP A 58 -2.61 -0.80 -22.21
CA ASP A 58 -3.04 0.57 -22.01
C ASP A 58 -1.88 1.56 -22.21
N SER A 59 -2.19 2.65 -22.91
CA SER A 59 -1.22 3.72 -23.19
C SER A 59 -1.47 4.96 -22.35
N HIS A 60 -2.65 5.06 -21.72
CA HIS A 60 -3.08 6.26 -21.00
C HIS A 60 -3.56 5.89 -19.60
N PHE A 61 -2.86 6.42 -18.61
CA PHE A 61 -3.25 6.34 -17.21
C PHE A 61 -4.62 7.01 -17.03
N THR A 62 -5.65 6.20 -16.78
CA THR A 62 -6.99 6.69 -16.49
C THR A 62 -7.32 6.36 -15.03
N THR A 63 -7.25 7.37 -14.19
CA THR A 63 -7.72 7.31 -12.81
C THR A 63 -9.09 7.93 -12.73
N THR A 64 -10.04 7.19 -12.18
CA THR A 64 -11.36 7.72 -11.84
C THR A 64 -11.58 7.60 -10.34
N ILE A 65 -12.39 8.52 -9.82
CA ILE A 65 -12.95 8.41 -8.48
C ILE A 65 -14.33 7.80 -8.67
N GLU A 66 -14.53 6.61 -8.13
CA GLU A 66 -15.81 5.92 -8.13
C GLU A 66 -16.32 5.80 -6.71
N ILE A 67 -17.63 5.96 -6.55
CA ILE A 67 -18.27 5.75 -5.25
C ILE A 67 -18.34 4.24 -5.06
N ASP A 68 -17.58 3.75 -4.08
CA ASP A 68 -17.71 2.36 -3.66
C ASP A 68 -19.12 2.17 -3.08
N PRO A 69 -19.95 1.29 -3.68
CA PRO A 69 -21.34 1.10 -3.28
C PRO A 69 -21.49 0.51 -1.87
N ASP A 70 -20.46 -0.17 -1.36
CA ASP A 70 -20.48 -0.82 -0.03
C ASP A 70 -20.10 0.17 1.08
N THR A 71 -19.19 1.10 0.79
CA THR A 71 -18.68 2.06 1.78
C THR A 71 -19.26 3.48 1.62
N ASN A 72 -19.92 3.78 0.50
CA ASN A 72 -20.31 5.14 0.09
C ASN A 72 -19.15 6.14 0.17
N THR A 73 -17.93 5.68 -0.10
CA THR A 73 -16.74 6.54 -0.12
C THR A 73 -16.16 6.64 -1.52
N ASP A 74 -15.66 7.83 -1.83
CA ASP A 74 -14.91 8.12 -3.03
C ASP A 74 -13.64 7.28 -3.05
N THR A 75 -13.59 6.31 -3.95
CA THR A 75 -12.47 5.38 -4.08
C THR A 75 -11.79 5.64 -5.43
N GLU A 76 -10.49 5.92 -5.36
CA GLU A 76 -9.65 5.98 -6.56
C GLU A 76 -9.56 4.59 -7.18
N VAL A 77 -9.75 4.48 -8.49
CA VAL A 77 -9.62 3.21 -9.23
C VAL A 77 -8.86 3.43 -10.53
N TYR A 78 -8.05 2.45 -10.92
CA TYR A 78 -7.33 2.46 -12.17
C TYR A 78 -8.07 1.62 -13.21
N HIS A 79 -8.50 2.27 -14.29
CA HIS A 79 -9.01 1.57 -15.45
C HIS A 79 -7.86 1.13 -16.33
N MET A 80 -7.89 -0.13 -16.75
CA MET A 80 -6.87 -0.71 -17.62
C MET A 80 -7.52 -1.52 -18.74
N THR A 81 -6.88 -1.50 -19.90
CA THR A 81 -7.19 -2.39 -21.01
C THR A 81 -6.08 -3.42 -21.18
N ALA A 82 -6.44 -4.70 -21.20
CA ALA A 82 -5.52 -5.80 -21.41
C ALA A 82 -5.95 -6.69 -22.57
N ILE A 83 -5.04 -7.55 -23.03
CA ILE A 83 -5.30 -8.61 -23.99
C ILE A 83 -5.18 -9.96 -23.29
N GLU A 84 -6.24 -10.75 -23.41
CA GLU A 84 -6.31 -12.15 -22.98
C GLU A 84 -6.81 -12.96 -24.19
N ASP A 85 -6.12 -14.02 -24.59
CA ASP A 85 -6.50 -14.87 -25.73
C ASP A 85 -6.84 -14.09 -27.02
N SER A 86 -6.05 -13.06 -27.34
CA SER A 86 -6.26 -12.14 -28.48
C SER A 86 -7.54 -11.30 -28.41
N LYS A 87 -8.25 -11.28 -27.27
CA LYS A 87 -9.41 -10.42 -27.02
C LYS A 87 -9.02 -9.28 -26.10
N LYS A 88 -9.55 -8.10 -26.39
CA LYS A 88 -9.42 -6.96 -25.50
C LYS A 88 -10.39 -7.13 -24.33
N ILE A 89 -9.85 -7.04 -23.13
CA ILE A 89 -10.60 -7.03 -21.88
C ILE A 89 -10.35 -5.69 -21.18
N LYS A 90 -11.36 -5.23 -20.45
CA LYS A 90 -11.24 -4.05 -19.58
C LYS A 90 -11.27 -4.51 -18.14
N LEU A 91 -10.47 -3.88 -17.31
CA LEU A 91 -10.38 -4.21 -15.90
C LEU A 91 -10.20 -2.94 -15.07
N MET A 92 -10.65 -3.03 -13.84
CA MET A 92 -10.46 -2.02 -12.82
C MET A 92 -9.56 -2.59 -11.73
N PHE A 93 -8.62 -1.77 -11.27
CA PHE A 93 -7.74 -2.09 -10.15
C PHE A 93 -7.98 -1.08 -9.03
N ASN A 94 -8.27 -1.57 -7.82
CA ASN A 94 -8.35 -0.74 -6.63
C ASN A 94 -6.94 -0.58 -6.02
N PRO A 95 -6.34 0.62 -6.07
CA PRO A 95 -5.01 0.90 -5.57
C PRO A 95 -4.93 0.88 -4.05
N TYR A 96 -6.02 0.68 -3.30
CA TYR A 96 -6.02 0.55 -1.84
C TYR A 96 -6.16 -0.91 -1.39
N THR A 97 -7.03 -1.68 -2.05
CA THR A 97 -7.38 -3.06 -1.66
C THR A 97 -6.72 -4.15 -2.50
N MET A 98 -6.08 -3.79 -3.62
CA MET A 98 -5.56 -4.72 -4.63
C MET A 98 -6.65 -5.56 -5.32
N GLU A 99 -7.90 -5.13 -5.21
CA GLU A 99 -9.01 -5.80 -5.87
C GLU A 99 -8.97 -5.54 -7.38
N ILE A 100 -9.23 -6.60 -8.16
CA ILE A 100 -9.21 -6.57 -9.61
C ILE A 100 -10.58 -7.02 -10.11
N THR A 101 -11.27 -6.13 -10.82
CA THR A 101 -12.62 -6.37 -11.33
C THR A 101 -12.59 -6.35 -12.85
N PHE A 102 -13.01 -7.44 -13.48
CA PHE A 102 -13.15 -7.51 -14.93
C PHE A 102 -14.47 -6.85 -15.36
N LEU A 103 -14.37 -5.88 -16.27
CA LEU A 103 -15.51 -5.19 -16.83
C LEU A 103 -16.05 -5.98 -18.03
N LYS A 104 -17.37 -6.19 -18.03
CA LYS A 104 -18.10 -6.96 -19.04
C LYS A 104 -18.36 -6.18 -20.32
#